data_AF-A0A1J3EDM0-F1
#
_entry.id   AF-A0A1J3EDM0-F1
#
_cell.length_a   1.000
_cell.length_b   1.000
_cell.length_c   1.000
_cell.angle_alpha   90.00
_cell.angle_beta   90.00
_cell.angle_gamma   90.00
#
_symmetry.space_group_name_H-M   'P 1'
#
loop_
_entity.id
_entity.type
_entity.pdbx_description
1 polymer ?
#
loop_
_entity_poly.entity_id
_entity_poly.type
_entity_poly.pdbx_seq_one_letter_code
_entity_poly.pdbx_strand_id
1 'polypeptide(L)'
;LCHISIIHRTQFYMLFKGDPADQIYMEVELRRLTWLEQHLAELGNASPALLGDEPASYVASSVRALKQERECLAKRVNTKLGAEEREMLYTKWEVPPVGKQRRQQLINKLWTDPHNMQHVRESAEIVAKLVGFCDSGENIRKEMFELNFASPADKKTWMMGWNFISNLLHL
;
A
#
# COMPACT_ATOMS: atom_id res chain seq x y z
N LEU A 1 3.20 -12.92 -9.02
CA LEU A 1 3.49 -11.51 -8.63
C LEU A 1 2.24 -10.94 -7.95
N CYS A 2 2.29 -10.65 -6.66
CA CYS A 2 1.14 -10.15 -5.90
C CYS A 2 1.15 -8.61 -5.81
N HIS A 3 0.05 -7.95 -6.18
CA HIS A 3 -0.07 -6.49 -6.13
C HIS A 3 -0.53 -6.01 -4.74
N ILE A 4 0.37 -6.11 -3.76
CA ILE A 4 0.10 -5.67 -2.39
C ILE A 4 0.03 -4.13 -2.32
N SER A 5 -0.95 -3.62 -1.57
CA SER A 5 -1.12 -2.19 -1.22
C SER A 5 0.19 -1.54 -0.76
N ILE A 6 0.50 -0.35 -1.26
CA ILE A 6 1.66 0.43 -0.81
C ILE A 6 1.43 1.10 0.55
N ILE A 7 0.17 1.30 0.94
CA ILE A 7 -0.19 1.74 2.30
C ILE A 7 0.12 0.60 3.29
N HIS A 8 -0.27 -0.63 2.99
CA HIS A 8 0.03 -1.80 3.83
C HIS A 8 1.54 -2.00 3.99
N ARG A 9 2.31 -1.96 2.89
CA ARG A 9 3.78 -2.02 2.94
C ARG A 9 4.37 -0.93 3.83
N THR A 10 3.82 0.28 3.75
CA THR A 10 4.24 1.42 4.57
C THR A 10 3.92 1.21 6.03
N GLN A 11 2.70 0.76 6.36
CA GLN A 11 2.31 0.46 7.75
C GLN A 11 3.23 -0.59 8.35
N PHE A 12 3.42 -1.70 7.64
CA PHE A 12 4.30 -2.79 8.06
C PHE A 12 5.72 -2.27 8.32
N TYR A 13 6.30 -1.54 7.37
CA TYR A 13 7.64 -0.96 7.50
C TYR A 13 7.76 0.03 8.67
N MET A 14 6.72 0.81 8.94
CA MET A 14 6.72 1.81 10.00
C MET A 14 6.54 1.20 11.39
N LEU A 15 5.81 0.08 11.49
CA LEU A 15 5.46 -0.56 12.75
C LEU A 15 6.51 -1.56 13.23
N PHE A 16 7.08 -2.35 12.33
CA PHE A 16 8.00 -3.41 12.69
C PHE A 16 9.44 -2.94 12.46
N LYS A 17 10.15 -2.72 13.57
CA LYS A 17 11.50 -2.11 13.59
C LYS A 17 12.58 -3.06 14.09
N GLY A 18 12.22 -4.32 14.36
CA GLY A 18 13.16 -5.37 14.76
C GLY A 18 13.11 -5.68 16.26
N ASP A 19 12.02 -5.33 16.95
CA ASP A 19 11.81 -5.79 18.32
C ASP A 19 11.63 -7.32 18.31
N PRO A 20 12.05 -8.06 19.35
CA PRO A 20 11.84 -9.51 19.41
C PRO A 20 10.36 -9.92 19.24
N ALA A 21 9.42 -9.09 19.70
CA ALA A 21 7.99 -9.31 19.53
C ALA A 21 7.51 -9.16 18.06
N ASP A 22 8.26 -8.46 17.21
CA ASP A 22 7.93 -8.28 15.79
C ASP A 22 8.06 -9.59 15.01
N GLN A 23 8.84 -10.57 15.51
CA GLN A 23 9.10 -11.84 14.84
C GLN A 23 7.82 -12.59 14.46
N ILE A 24 6.82 -12.59 15.36
CA ILE A 24 5.53 -13.26 15.12
C ILE A 24 4.79 -12.59 13.96
N TYR A 25 4.75 -11.25 13.93
CA TYR A 25 4.09 -10.50 12.86
C TYR A 25 4.80 -10.68 11.51
N MET A 26 6.12 -10.68 11.51
CA MET A 26 6.92 -10.96 10.32
C MET A 26 6.63 -12.35 9.76
N GLU A 27 6.53 -13.36 10.63
CA GLU A 27 6.24 -14.73 10.23
C GLU A 27 4.83 -14.89 9.68
N VAL A 28 3.82 -14.27 10.33
CA VAL A 28 2.43 -14.30 9.87
C VAL A 28 2.30 -13.67 8.48
N GLU A 29 2.86 -12.47 8.27
CA GLU A 29 2.78 -11.81 6.98
C GLU A 29 3.58 -12.56 5.91
N LEU A 30 4.74 -13.15 6.25
CA LEU A 30 5.49 -14.00 5.31
C LEU A 30 4.66 -15.22 4.87
N ARG A 31 3.99 -15.90 5.80
CA ARG A 31 3.11 -17.04 5.48
C ARG A 31 1.95 -16.61 4.59
N ARG A 32 1.31 -15.48 4.90
CA ARG A 32 0.22 -14.91 4.10
C ARG A 32 0.68 -14.57 2.67
N LEU A 33 1.84 -13.92 2.53
CA LEU A 33 2.41 -13.57 1.22
C LEU A 33 2.82 -14.81 0.42
N THR A 34 3.41 -15.82 1.09
CA THR A 34 3.78 -17.10 0.47
C THR A 34 2.55 -17.83 -0.03
N TRP A 35 1.48 -17.89 0.78
CA TRP A 35 0.21 -18.48 0.39
C TRP A 35 -0.40 -17.76 -0.81
N LEU A 36 -0.40 -16.42 -0.80
CA LEU A 36 -0.88 -15.62 -1.94
C LEU A 36 -0.07 -15.88 -3.21
N GLU A 37 1.26 -15.97 -3.10
CA GLU A 37 2.13 -16.25 -4.24
C GLU A 37 1.88 -17.64 -4.82
N GLN A 38 1.80 -18.66 -3.97
CA GLN A 38 1.50 -20.04 -4.37
C GLN A 38 0.13 -20.14 -5.02
N HIS A 39 -0.90 -19.56 -4.41
CA HIS A 39 -2.25 -19.59 -4.94
C HIS A 39 -2.32 -18.92 -6.32
N LEU A 40 -1.66 -17.77 -6.50
CA LEU A 40 -1.57 -17.10 -7.80
C LEU A 40 -0.79 -17.92 -8.85
N ALA A 41 0.26 -18.63 -8.44
CA ALA A 41 1.06 -19.48 -9.33
C ALA A 41 0.29 -20.74 -9.77
N GLU A 42 -0.40 -21.41 -8.85
CA GLU A 42 -1.28 -22.54 -9.13
C GLU A 42 -2.37 -22.17 -10.13
N LEU A 43 -2.98 -21.00 -9.93
CA LEU A 43 -4.05 -20.49 -10.78
C LEU A 43 -3.57 -20.08 -12.17
N GLY A 44 -2.33 -19.59 -12.29
CA GLY A 44 -1.69 -19.28 -13.59
C GLY A 44 -1.23 -20.52 -14.36
N ASN A 45 -0.99 -21.65 -13.66
CA ASN A 45 -0.55 -22.92 -14.25
C ASN A 45 -1.71 -23.85 -14.66
N ALA A 46 -2.94 -23.54 -14.24
CA ALA A 46 -4.12 -24.32 -14.56
C ALA A 46 -4.69 -23.94 -15.96
N SER A 47 -5.14 -24.95 -16.71
CA SER A 47 -5.63 -24.79 -18.08
C SER A 47 -6.82 -23.80 -18.13
N PRO A 48 -6.83 -22.81 -19.04
CA PRO A 48 -7.92 -21.82 -19.16
C PRO A 48 -9.32 -22.43 -19.32
N ALA A 49 -9.40 -23.68 -19.79
CA ALA A 49 -10.66 -24.39 -20.00
C ALA A 49 -11.33 -24.90 -18.71
N LEU A 50 -10.63 -24.94 -17.58
CA LEU A 50 -11.13 -25.52 -16.31
C LEU A 50 -11.47 -24.49 -15.23
N LEU A 51 -11.11 -23.21 -15.40
CA LEU A 51 -11.15 -22.24 -14.30
C LEU A 51 -12.17 -21.09 -14.42
N GLY A 52 -12.95 -21.01 -15.49
CA GLY A 52 -13.91 -19.90 -15.67
C GLY A 52 -13.25 -18.50 -15.56
N ASP A 53 -14.05 -17.45 -15.37
CA ASP A 53 -13.59 -16.04 -15.29
C ASP A 53 -12.91 -15.67 -13.94
N GLU A 54 -12.86 -16.60 -12.98
CA GLU A 54 -12.51 -16.36 -11.57
C GLU A 54 -11.02 -15.98 -11.33
N PRO A 55 -10.04 -16.61 -12.01
CA PRO A 55 -8.61 -16.30 -11.86
C PRO A 55 -8.17 -14.93 -12.35
N ALA A 56 -8.60 -14.61 -13.57
CA ALA A 56 -8.30 -13.34 -14.20
C ALA A 56 -8.89 -12.20 -13.37
N SER A 57 -10.00 -12.46 -12.67
CA SER A 57 -10.67 -11.52 -11.78
C SER A 57 -9.81 -11.12 -10.57
N TYR A 58 -9.12 -12.04 -9.88
CA TYR A 58 -8.35 -11.68 -8.67
C TYR A 58 -7.07 -10.89 -8.97
N VAL A 59 -6.29 -11.30 -9.97
CA VAL A 59 -5.10 -10.53 -10.37
C VAL A 59 -5.52 -9.17 -10.91
N ALA A 60 -6.52 -9.11 -11.79
CA ALA A 60 -7.03 -7.85 -12.32
C ALA A 60 -7.62 -6.94 -11.22
N SER A 61 -8.29 -7.50 -10.21
CA SER A 61 -8.83 -6.74 -9.08
C SER A 61 -7.70 -6.16 -8.22
N SER A 62 -6.65 -6.93 -7.92
CA SER A 62 -5.50 -6.44 -7.15
C SER A 62 -4.72 -5.33 -7.87
N VAL A 63 -4.52 -5.46 -9.18
CA VAL A 63 -3.93 -4.40 -10.03
C VAL A 63 -4.80 -3.15 -10.01
N ARG A 64 -6.12 -3.31 -10.15
CA ARG A 64 -7.08 -2.19 -10.16
C ARG A 64 -7.13 -1.50 -8.80
N ALA A 65 -7.12 -2.25 -7.71
CA ALA A 65 -7.09 -1.72 -6.35
C ALA A 65 -5.80 -0.91 -6.11
N LEU A 66 -4.63 -1.44 -6.50
CA LEU A 66 -3.37 -0.73 -6.38
C LEU A 66 -3.35 0.56 -7.23
N LYS A 67 -3.93 0.53 -8.42
CA LYS A 67 -4.07 1.73 -9.25
C LYS A 67 -4.93 2.80 -8.57
N GLN A 68 -6.10 2.42 -8.04
CA GLN A 68 -6.99 3.33 -7.33
C GLN A 68 -6.35 3.89 -6.05
N GLU A 69 -5.61 3.07 -5.32
CA GLU A 69 -4.83 3.50 -4.16
C GLU A 69 -3.82 4.58 -4.54
N ARG A 70 -3.06 4.38 -5.63
CA ARG A 70 -2.11 5.38 -6.13
C ARG A 70 -2.80 6.67 -6.57
N GLU A 71 -3.96 6.59 -7.23
CA GLU A 71 -4.76 7.76 -7.59
C GLU A 71 -5.25 8.53 -6.36
N CYS A 72 -5.65 7.82 -5.30
CA CYS A 72 -6.06 8.42 -4.03
C CYS A 72 -4.88 9.15 -3.37
N LEU A 73 -3.71 8.52 -3.28
CA LEU A 73 -2.50 9.15 -2.75
C LEU A 73 -2.08 10.37 -3.57
N ALA A 74 -2.20 10.33 -4.90
CA ALA A 74 -1.90 11.47 -5.75
C ALA A 74 -2.81 12.69 -5.48
N LYS A 75 -4.07 12.47 -5.09
CA LYS A 75 -4.99 13.56 -4.66
C LYS A 75 -4.52 14.19 -3.35
N ARG A 76 -3.92 13.41 -2.44
CA ARG A 76 -3.45 13.86 -1.12
C ARG A 76 -2.12 14.64 -1.16
N VAL A 77 -1.36 14.55 -2.24
CA VAL A 77 -0.07 15.27 -2.40
C VAL A 77 -0.20 16.77 -2.16
N ASN A 78 -1.24 17.43 -2.70
CA ASN A 78 -1.39 18.87 -2.53
C ASN A 78 -1.95 19.30 -1.16
N THR A 79 -2.62 18.39 -0.46
CA THR A 79 -3.23 18.69 0.84
C THR A 79 -2.30 18.37 2.00
N LYS A 80 -1.34 17.47 1.81
CA LYS A 80 -0.40 17.03 2.85
C LYS A 80 1.03 17.54 2.69
N LEU A 81 1.39 18.03 1.50
CA LEU A 81 2.75 18.51 1.22
C LEU A 81 2.73 19.98 0.78
N GLY A 82 3.68 20.76 1.31
CA GLY A 82 3.88 22.15 0.92
C GLY A 82 4.32 22.31 -0.54
N ALA A 83 4.26 23.52 -1.10
CA ALA A 83 4.72 23.76 -2.47
C ALA A 83 6.22 23.46 -2.66
N GLU A 84 7.05 23.97 -1.77
CA GLU A 84 8.50 23.75 -1.78
C GLU A 84 8.84 22.26 -1.62
N GLU A 85 8.24 21.60 -0.63
CA GLU A 85 8.42 20.17 -0.39
C GLU A 85 8.04 19.32 -1.61
N ARG A 86 6.94 19.64 -2.29
CA ARG A 86 6.53 18.95 -3.52
C ARG A 86 7.60 19.07 -4.60
N GLU A 87 8.15 20.26 -4.84
CA GLU A 87 9.19 20.45 -5.86
C GLU A 87 10.51 19.76 -5.48
N MET A 88 10.88 19.74 -4.19
CA MET A 88 12.02 18.95 -3.71
C MET A 88 11.82 17.46 -4.00
N LEU A 89 10.64 16.91 -3.67
CA LEU A 89 10.32 15.52 -3.97
C LEU A 89 10.30 15.24 -5.46
N TYR A 90 9.72 16.11 -6.28
CA TYR A 90 9.74 15.92 -7.73
C TYR A 90 11.15 15.90 -8.30
N THR A 91 12.03 16.78 -7.82
CA THR A 91 13.44 16.78 -8.23
C THR A 91 14.14 15.50 -7.81
N LYS A 92 14.00 15.12 -6.53
CA LYS A 92 14.63 13.93 -5.96
C LYS A 92 14.17 12.63 -6.63
N TRP A 93 12.89 12.54 -6.95
CA TRP A 93 12.28 11.37 -7.59
C TRP A 93 12.28 11.46 -9.12
N GLU A 94 13.06 12.38 -9.70
CA GLU A 94 13.22 12.53 -11.14
C GLU A 94 11.87 12.63 -11.87
N VAL A 95 10.95 13.41 -11.31
CA VAL A 95 9.68 13.78 -11.95
C VAL A 95 9.93 15.04 -12.77
N PRO A 96 9.75 14.99 -14.11
CA PRO A 96 10.03 16.13 -14.98
C PRO A 96 9.35 17.41 -14.50
N PRO A 97 10.05 18.57 -14.54
CA PRO A 97 9.51 19.85 -14.07
C PRO A 97 8.32 20.30 -14.95
N VAL A 98 8.36 19.97 -16.24
CA VAL A 98 7.30 20.23 -17.21
C VAL A 98 6.68 18.90 -17.60
N GLY A 99 5.48 18.62 -17.09
CA GLY A 99 4.79 17.36 -17.38
C GLY A 99 3.35 17.33 -16.85
N LYS A 100 2.50 16.53 -17.47
CA LYS A 100 1.14 16.29 -16.99
C LYS A 100 1.17 15.31 -15.82
N GLN A 101 0.27 15.50 -14.84
CA GLN A 101 0.06 14.57 -13.74
C GLN A 101 1.32 14.28 -12.88
N ARG A 102 2.19 15.29 -12.64
CA ARG A 102 3.42 15.14 -11.81
C ARG A 102 3.17 14.43 -10.47
N ARG A 103 2.01 14.68 -9.83
CA ARG A 103 1.56 13.97 -8.62
C ARG A 103 1.48 12.46 -8.83
N GLN A 104 0.82 12.00 -9.90
CA GLN A 104 0.69 10.58 -10.21
C GLN A 104 2.05 9.97 -10.54
N GLN A 105 2.91 10.71 -11.25
CA GLN A 105 4.26 10.25 -11.57
C GLN A 105 5.09 10.01 -10.31
N LEU A 106 5.06 10.95 -9.35
CA LEU A 106 5.70 10.76 -8.05
C LEU A 106 5.19 9.49 -7.37
N ILE A 107 3.86 9.35 -7.22
CA ILE A 107 3.28 8.20 -6.54
C ILE A 107 3.63 6.88 -7.25
N ASN A 108 3.66 6.84 -8.58
CA ASN A 108 4.01 5.63 -9.34
C ASN A 108 5.47 5.19 -9.15
N LYS A 109 6.35 6.10 -8.75
CA LYS A 109 7.76 5.77 -8.47
C LYS A 109 7.98 5.20 -7.06
N LEU A 110 7.06 5.43 -6.12
CA LEU A 110 7.15 4.90 -4.75
C LEU A 110 6.99 3.37 -4.74
N TRP A 111 7.76 2.70 -3.87
CA TRP A 111 7.72 1.24 -3.64
C TRP A 111 8.01 0.38 -4.88
N THR A 112 8.79 0.90 -5.82
CA THR A 112 9.19 0.21 -7.07
C THR A 112 10.47 -0.63 -6.98
N ASP A 113 11.42 -0.24 -6.12
CA ASP A 113 12.67 -0.98 -5.92
C ASP A 113 12.73 -1.53 -4.48
N PRO A 114 12.42 -2.83 -4.27
CA PRO A 114 12.45 -3.44 -2.94
C PRO A 114 13.85 -3.78 -2.44
N HIS A 115 14.87 -3.77 -3.31
CA HIS A 115 16.25 -4.12 -2.92
C HIS A 115 17.04 -2.90 -2.47
N ASN A 116 16.58 -1.70 -2.83
CA ASN A 116 17.14 -0.45 -2.36
C ASN A 116 16.47 -0.01 -1.05
N MET A 117 17.13 -0.26 0.08
CA MET A 117 16.60 0.10 1.41
C MET A 117 16.42 1.60 1.61
N GLN A 118 17.19 2.45 0.92
CA GLN A 118 16.97 3.90 0.94
C GLN A 118 15.65 4.24 0.25
N HIS A 119 15.42 3.67 -0.93
CA HIS A 119 14.17 3.83 -1.67
C HIS A 119 12.95 3.35 -0.90
N VAL A 120 13.05 2.20 -0.23
CA VAL A 120 12.00 1.65 0.64
C VAL A 120 11.67 2.62 1.78
N ARG A 121 12.71 3.08 2.50
CA ARG A 121 12.54 4.02 3.62
C ARG A 121 11.84 5.30 3.18
N GLU A 122 12.37 5.94 2.13
CA GLU A 122 11.82 7.21 1.64
C GLU A 122 10.42 7.05 1.05
N SER A 123 10.15 5.93 0.36
CA SER A 123 8.79 5.59 -0.09
C SER A 123 7.83 5.50 1.09
N ALA A 124 8.24 4.83 2.17
CA ALA A 124 7.43 4.67 3.37
C ALA A 124 7.18 6.02 4.04
N GLU A 125 8.19 6.87 4.19
CA GLU A 125 8.05 8.20 4.80
C GLU A 125 7.07 9.09 4.02
N ILE A 126 7.19 9.12 2.69
CA ILE A 126 6.28 9.90 1.83
C ILE A 126 4.85 9.37 1.95
N VAL A 127 4.64 8.05 1.82
CA VAL A 127 3.31 7.47 1.94
C VAL A 127 2.73 7.69 3.34
N ALA A 128 3.53 7.54 4.40
CA ALA A 128 3.09 7.76 5.77
C ALA A 128 2.60 9.19 5.99
N LYS A 129 3.34 10.18 5.47
CA LYS A 129 2.95 11.59 5.50
C LYS A 129 1.68 11.85 4.68
N LEU A 130 1.61 11.31 3.46
CA LEU A 130 0.41 11.44 2.63
C LEU A 130 -0.81 10.84 3.33
N VAL A 131 -0.65 9.71 4.00
CA VAL A 131 -1.71 9.00 4.71
C VAL A 131 -2.05 9.64 6.07
N GLY A 132 -1.16 10.48 6.61
CA GLY A 132 -1.35 11.19 7.88
C GLY A 132 -0.99 10.34 9.09
N PHE A 133 -0.16 9.31 8.93
CA PHE A 133 0.33 8.49 10.04
C PHE A 133 1.15 9.28 11.06
N CYS A 134 1.72 10.41 10.66
CA CYS A 134 2.55 11.26 11.51
C CYS A 134 1.80 12.46 12.10
N ASP A 135 0.52 12.69 11.74
CA ASP A 135 -0.20 13.94 12.07
C ASP A 135 -0.97 13.88 13.41
N SER A 136 -1.24 12.70 13.96
CA SER A 136 -2.14 12.54 15.12
C SER A 136 -1.48 12.63 16.49
N GLY A 137 -0.15 12.68 16.60
CA GLY A 137 0.55 12.57 17.89
C GLY A 137 0.43 11.18 18.56
N GLU A 138 -0.62 10.42 18.23
CA GLU A 138 -0.70 8.97 18.38
C GLU A 138 0.18 8.32 17.31
N ASN A 139 1.35 7.82 17.71
CA ASN A 139 2.08 6.83 16.92
C ASN A 139 1.12 5.69 16.55
N ILE A 140 1.19 5.19 15.31
CA ILE A 140 0.46 3.98 14.93
C ILE A 140 0.83 2.89 15.94
N ARG A 141 -0.13 2.43 16.75
CA ARG A 141 0.12 1.37 17.72
C ARG A 141 0.21 0.05 16.97
N LYS A 142 1.19 -0.81 17.30
CA LYS A 142 1.34 -2.16 16.71
C LYS A 142 0.07 -2.99 16.89
N GLU A 143 -0.66 -2.75 17.99
CA GLU A 143 -1.97 -3.34 18.29
C GLU A 143 -3.04 -3.03 17.23
N MET A 144 -2.89 -1.95 16.45
CA MET A 144 -3.83 -1.57 15.37
C MET A 144 -3.43 -2.16 14.02
N PHE A 145 -2.26 -2.81 13.93
CA PHE A 145 -1.90 -3.62 12.78
C PHE A 145 -2.87 -4.79 12.70
N GLU A 146 -3.45 -5.05 11.52
CA GLU A 146 -4.43 -6.12 11.27
C GLU A 146 -5.83 -5.97 11.94
N LEU A 147 -6.04 -5.11 12.94
CA LEU A 147 -7.42 -4.80 13.41
C LEU A 147 -8.27 -4.03 12.38
N ASN A 148 -7.70 -3.65 11.24
CA ASN A 148 -8.41 -3.08 10.09
C ASN A 148 -9.02 -4.13 9.14
N PHE A 149 -9.00 -5.43 9.49
CA PHE A 149 -9.74 -6.47 8.76
C PHE A 149 -11.24 -6.51 9.11
N ALA A 150 -11.70 -5.81 10.15
CA ALA A 150 -13.10 -5.71 10.53
C ALA A 150 -13.63 -4.29 10.32
N SER A 151 -14.75 -4.16 9.61
CA SER A 151 -15.48 -2.90 9.42
C SER A 151 -15.90 -2.32 10.78
N PRO A 152 -15.41 -1.12 11.18
CA PRO A 152 -15.95 -0.40 12.32
C PRO A 152 -17.26 0.26 11.87
N ALA A 153 -18.34 -0.52 11.85
CA ALA A 153 -19.65 0.06 12.00
C ALA A 153 -19.65 0.82 13.33
N ASP A 154 -20.08 2.08 13.28
CA ASP A 154 -20.25 2.97 14.43
C ASP A 154 -19.00 3.54 15.09
N LYS A 155 -18.39 4.53 14.41
CA LYS A 155 -18.11 5.85 15.00
C LYS A 155 -17.90 6.90 13.91
N LYS A 156 -18.93 7.70 13.71
CA LYS A 156 -18.96 8.90 12.87
C LYS A 156 -17.82 9.83 13.29
N THR A 157 -16.78 9.95 12.46
CA THR A 157 -15.88 11.12 12.23
C THR A 157 -14.57 10.74 11.49
N TRP A 158 -14.25 9.45 11.32
CA TRP A 158 -13.09 9.00 10.51
C TRP A 158 -13.43 8.77 9.01
N MET A 159 -14.71 8.77 8.64
CA MET A 159 -15.19 8.19 7.39
C MET A 159 -15.39 9.21 6.24
N MET A 160 -14.37 9.39 5.41
CA MET A 160 -14.49 9.75 3.99
C MET A 160 -13.18 9.37 3.27
N GLY A 161 -12.77 8.11 3.35
CA GLY A 161 -11.60 7.62 2.59
C GLY A 161 -10.97 6.30 3.00
N TRP A 162 -11.52 5.56 3.97
CA TRP A 162 -10.88 4.38 4.56
C TRP A 162 -11.65 3.06 4.35
N ASN A 163 -12.34 2.92 3.23
CA ASN A 163 -12.80 1.61 2.77
C ASN A 163 -11.87 1.14 1.65
N PHE A 164 -10.76 0.49 2.00
CA PHE A 164 -9.88 -0.12 0.98
C PHE A 164 -9.43 -1.55 1.26
N ILE A 165 -9.97 -2.25 2.26
CA ILE A 165 -9.75 -3.70 2.40
C ILE A 165 -11.05 -4.42 2.77
N SER A 166 -12.05 -4.34 1.88
CA SER A 166 -13.21 -5.24 1.93
C SER A 166 -13.31 -6.17 0.71
N ASN A 167 -12.31 -6.17 -0.18
CA ASN A 167 -12.33 -7.01 -1.40
C ASN A 167 -11.11 -7.93 -1.54
N LEU A 168 -10.33 -8.14 -0.48
CA LEU A 168 -9.20 -9.08 -0.51
C LEU A 168 -9.47 -10.41 0.22
N LEU A 169 -10.65 -10.54 0.85
CA LEU A 169 -11.11 -11.74 1.54
C LEU A 169 -12.57 -12.00 1.16
N HIS A 170 -12.81 -12.36 -0.09
CA HIS A 170 -13.96 -13.22 -0.40
C HIS A 170 -13.45 -14.66 -0.33
N LEU A 171 -13.38 -15.17 0.90
CA LEU A 171 -13.76 -16.55 1.18
C LEU A 171 -15.27 -16.54 1.47
#